data_AF-A0A839YEX5-F1
#
_entry.id   AF-A0A839YEX5-F1
#
_cell.length_a   1.000
_cell.length_b   1.000
_cell.length_c   1.000
_cell.angle_alpha   90.00
_cell.angle_beta   90.00
_cell.angle_gamma   90.00
#
_symmetry.space_group_name_H-M   'P 1'
#
loop_
_entity.id
_entity.type
_entity.pdbx_description
1 polymer ?
#
loop_
_entity_poly.entity_id
_entity_poly.type
_entity_poly.pdbx_seq_one_letter_code
_entity_poly.pdbx_strand_id
1 'polypeptide(L)'
;MESRTREERLISLAAAIGCIIDAKMAMLQSTGATPDIAALACMRWKLTKAVCNFRWFLTASLHPGAGASGSPHARLIAEMDELHATLRAYVSCWSAGDNAARWNEYRTAAVSMLEDTGALVRRATTEAQRLMRR
;
A
#
# COMPACT_ATOMS: atom_id res chain seq x y z
N MET A 1 -17.51 21.68 6.57
CA MET A 1 -16.42 21.34 7.50
C MET A 1 -15.96 19.87 7.35
N GLU A 2 -16.87 18.93 7.05
CA GLU A 2 -16.57 17.48 6.91
C GLU A 2 -15.75 17.04 5.68
N SER A 3 -15.66 17.87 4.62
CA SER A 3 -14.82 17.54 3.45
C SER A 3 -13.32 17.76 3.74
N ARG A 4 -12.99 18.81 4.50
CA ARG A 4 -11.61 19.13 4.89
C ARG A 4 -11.00 18.04 5.78
N THR A 5 -11.78 17.47 6.70
CA THR A 5 -11.34 16.35 7.55
C THR A 5 -11.17 15.03 6.80
N ARG A 6 -11.90 14.82 5.70
CA ARG A 6 -11.74 13.65 4.82
C ARG A 6 -10.47 13.74 3.97
N GLU A 7 -10.20 14.90 3.36
CA GLU A 7 -8.96 15.12 2.61
C GLU A 7 -7.72 15.00 3.51
N GLU A 8 -7.76 15.58 4.72
CA GLU A 8 -6.67 15.46 5.71
C GLU A 8 -6.42 14.01 6.11
N ARG A 9 -7.48 13.24 6.35
CA ARG A 9 -7.37 11.81 6.68
C ARG A 9 -6.81 10.99 5.52
N LEU A 10 -7.22 11.28 4.29
CA LEU A 10 -6.67 10.64 3.08
C LEU A 10 -5.15 10.85 3.01
N ILE A 11 -4.71 12.10 3.15
CA ILE A 11 -3.30 12.49 3.10
C ILE A 11 -2.52 11.80 4.22
N SER A 12 -3.06 11.79 5.44
CA SER A 12 -2.42 11.13 6.59
C SER A 12 -2.22 9.63 6.38
N LEU A 13 -3.23 8.94 5.83
CA LEU A 13 -3.13 7.50 5.53
C LEU A 13 -2.10 7.22 4.42
N ALA A 14 -2.08 8.04 3.36
CA ALA A 14 -1.09 7.92 2.29
C ALA A 14 0.34 8.18 2.79
N ALA A 15 0.52 9.20 3.64
CA ALA A 15 1.81 9.52 4.27
C ALA A 15 2.30 8.38 5.15
N ALA A 16 1.41 7.76 5.94
CA ALA A 16 1.76 6.60 6.77
C ALA A 16 2.25 5.41 5.92
N ILE A 17 1.63 5.16 4.77
CA ILE A 17 2.09 4.15 3.82
C ILE A 17 3.49 4.51 3.28
N GLY A 18 3.69 5.78 2.88
CA GLY A 18 4.99 6.29 2.42
C GLY A 18 6.10 6.05 3.45
N CYS A 19 5.88 6.42 4.72
CA CYS A 19 6.85 6.20 5.78
C CYS A 19 7.21 4.71 5.98
N ILE A 20 6.23 3.80 5.86
CA ILE A 20 6.49 2.35 5.95
C ILE A 20 7.31 1.87 4.76
N ILE A 21 7.02 2.36 3.55
CA ILE A 21 7.78 2.05 2.34
C ILE A 21 9.22 2.51 2.49
N ASP A 22 9.44 3.76 2.86
CA ASP A 22 10.78 4.34 3.01
C ASP A 22 11.60 3.59 4.06
N ALA A 23 11.00 3.30 5.22
CA ALA A 23 11.66 2.54 6.27
C ALA A 23 12.02 1.12 5.81
N LYS A 24 11.14 0.43 5.08
CA LYS A 24 11.43 -0.91 4.55
C LYS A 24 12.48 -0.87 3.44
N MET A 25 12.45 0.12 2.57
CA MET A 25 13.47 0.34 1.54
C MET A 25 14.85 0.55 2.15
N ALA A 26 14.96 1.37 3.19
CA ALA A 26 16.21 1.59 3.91
C ALA A 26 16.78 0.28 4.49
N MET A 27 15.92 -0.59 5.05
CA MET A 27 16.33 -1.90 5.55
C MET A 27 16.87 -2.80 4.42
N LEU A 28 16.20 -2.82 3.26
CA LEU A 28 16.59 -3.63 2.10
C LEU A 28 17.91 -3.17 1.45
N GLN A 29 18.23 -1.88 1.58
CA GLN A 29 19.44 -1.27 1.02
C GLN A 29 20.65 -1.29 1.96
N SER A 30 20.48 -1.69 3.22
CA SER A 30 21.60 -1.77 4.16
C SER A 30 22.64 -2.83 3.71
N THR A 31 23.89 -2.41 3.54
CA THR A 31 24.96 -3.23 2.91
C THR A 31 25.94 -3.89 3.89
N GLY A 32 25.72 -3.79 5.21
CA GLY A 32 26.73 -4.18 6.21
C GLY A 32 26.32 -5.21 7.27
N ALA A 33 25.05 -5.63 7.32
CA ALA A 33 24.55 -6.56 8.34
C ALA A 33 23.76 -7.71 7.71
N THR A 34 23.74 -8.86 8.37
CA THR A 34 22.76 -9.92 8.07
C THR A 34 21.37 -9.30 8.13
N PRO A 35 20.55 -9.42 7.08
CA PRO A 35 19.25 -8.75 7.04
C PRO A 35 18.37 -9.25 8.18
N ASP A 36 17.77 -8.33 8.92
CA ASP A 36 16.79 -8.67 9.96
C ASP A 36 15.49 -9.15 9.30
N ILE A 37 15.43 -10.47 9.08
CA ILE A 37 14.30 -11.14 8.42
C ILE A 37 13.00 -10.94 9.21
N ALA A 38 13.07 -10.91 10.54
CA ALA A 38 11.91 -10.74 11.40
C ALA A 38 11.35 -9.32 11.26
N ALA A 39 12.21 -8.30 11.32
CA ALA A 39 11.80 -6.93 11.09
C ALA A 39 11.24 -6.72 9.67
N LEU A 40 11.85 -7.32 8.65
CA LEU A 40 11.34 -7.26 7.27
C LEU A 40 9.96 -7.93 7.14
N ALA A 41 9.74 -9.07 7.80
CA ALA A 41 8.44 -9.72 7.85
C ALA A 41 7.38 -8.86 8.57
N CYS A 42 7.76 -8.21 9.68
CA CYS A 42 6.89 -7.27 10.38
C CYS A 42 6.50 -6.08 9.48
N MET A 43 7.46 -5.50 8.76
CA MET A 43 7.21 -4.39 7.84
C MET A 43 6.29 -4.77 6.68
N ARG A 44 6.38 -6.01 6.17
CA ARG A 44 5.42 -6.53 5.18
C ARG A 44 3.98 -6.48 5.70
N TRP A 45 3.74 -7.03 6.89
CA TRP A 45 2.40 -7.01 7.50
C TRP A 45 1.90 -5.60 7.83
N LYS A 46 2.78 -4.72 8.33
CA LYS A 46 2.46 -3.31 8.58
C LYS A 46 2.00 -2.61 7.30
N LEU A 47 2.70 -2.82 6.19
CA LEU A 47 2.34 -2.23 4.90
C LEU A 47 0.98 -2.74 4.41
N THR A 48 0.75 -4.05 4.42
CA THR A 48 -0.53 -4.65 4.00
C THR A 48 -1.69 -4.10 4.83
N LYS A 49 -1.52 -3.96 6.15
CA LYS A 49 -2.53 -3.38 7.04
C LYS A 49 -2.79 -1.90 6.73
N ALA A 50 -1.74 -1.11 6.51
CA ALA A 50 -1.86 0.31 6.16
C ALA A 50 -2.63 0.50 4.83
N VAL A 51 -2.31 -0.30 3.81
CA VAL A 51 -3.03 -0.30 2.54
C VAL A 51 -4.49 -0.74 2.70
N CYS A 52 -4.77 -1.75 3.51
CA CYS A 52 -6.15 -2.17 3.80
C CYS A 52 -6.97 -1.03 4.44
N ASN A 53 -6.37 -0.31 5.40
CA ASN A 53 -7.01 0.86 6.02
C ASN A 53 -7.26 1.99 5.02
N PHE A 54 -6.30 2.29 4.16
CA PHE A 54 -6.43 3.29 3.09
C PHE A 54 -7.56 2.92 2.11
N ARG A 55 -7.58 1.66 1.66
CA ARG A 55 -8.64 1.08 0.83
C ARG A 55 -10.02 1.19 1.47
N TRP A 56 -10.16 0.83 2.74
CA TRP A 56 -11.42 0.95 3.48
C TRP A 56 -11.89 2.40 3.57
N PHE A 57 -10.96 3.31 3.87
CA PHE A 57 -11.27 4.73 3.90
C PHE A 57 -11.78 5.24 2.54
N LEU A 58 -11.14 4.84 1.44
CA LEU A 58 -11.60 5.19 0.09
C LEU A 58 -12.99 4.64 -0.20
N THR A 59 -13.24 3.37 0.11
CA THR A 59 -14.54 2.72 -0.09
C THR A 59 -15.67 3.45 0.66
N ALA A 60 -15.40 3.85 1.91
CA ALA A 60 -16.36 4.60 2.72
C ALA A 60 -16.56 6.04 2.23
N SER A 61 -15.48 6.69 1.78
CA SER A 61 -15.50 8.13 1.44
C SER A 61 -15.98 8.43 0.02
N LEU A 62 -15.85 7.45 -0.89
CA LEU A 62 -16.14 7.59 -2.32
C LEU A 62 -17.33 6.74 -2.76
N HIS A 63 -18.21 6.37 -1.83
CA HIS A 63 -19.30 5.40 -2.04
C HIS A 63 -19.96 5.57 -3.42
N PRO A 64 -19.74 4.64 -4.36
CA PRO A 64 -20.41 4.71 -5.64
C PRO A 64 -21.90 4.44 -5.38
N GLY A 65 -22.76 5.39 -5.73
CA GLY A 65 -24.20 5.15 -5.73
C GLY A 65 -24.53 3.85 -6.50
N ALA A 66 -25.60 3.17 -6.08
CA ALA A 66 -26.03 1.93 -6.72
C ALA A 66 -26.20 2.12 -8.25
N GLY A 67 -25.51 1.28 -9.04
CA GLY A 67 -25.60 1.27 -10.51
C GLY A 67 -24.41 1.85 -11.27
N ALA A 68 -23.37 2.37 -10.60
CA ALA A 68 -22.25 3.06 -11.25
C ALA A 68 -21.06 2.15 -11.65
N SER A 69 -21.32 0.97 -12.24
CA SER A 69 -20.24 0.11 -12.77
C SER A 69 -19.45 0.87 -13.84
N GLY A 70 -18.14 1.04 -13.63
CA GLY A 70 -17.27 1.81 -14.54
C GLY A 70 -17.09 3.29 -14.18
N SER A 71 -17.74 3.79 -13.13
CA SER A 71 -17.46 5.14 -12.63
C SER A 71 -16.00 5.29 -12.16
N PRO A 72 -15.43 6.51 -12.20
CA PRO A 72 -14.09 6.76 -11.65
C PRO A 72 -13.93 6.29 -10.20
N HIS A 73 -14.99 6.40 -9.38
CA HIS A 73 -15.03 5.88 -8.01
C HIS A 73 -14.86 4.36 -7.97
N ALA A 74 -15.67 3.63 -8.74
CA ALA A 74 -15.63 2.17 -8.79
C ALA A 74 -14.29 1.63 -9.31
N ARG A 75 -13.71 2.28 -10.33
CA ARG A 75 -12.39 1.92 -10.85
C ARG A 75 -11.29 2.10 -9.81
N LEU A 76 -11.27 3.22 -9.11
CA LEU A 76 -10.26 3.49 -8.08
C LEU A 76 -10.35 2.47 -6.93
N ILE A 77 -11.56 2.13 -6.49
CA ILE A 77 -11.76 1.10 -5.45
C ILE A 77 -11.26 -0.26 -5.94
N ALA A 78 -11.56 -0.65 -7.18
CA ALA A 78 -11.09 -1.91 -7.76
C ALA A 78 -9.56 -1.99 -7.84
N GLU A 79 -8.88 -0.91 -8.25
CA GLU A 79 -7.41 -0.84 -8.26
C GLU A 79 -6.83 -1.04 -6.84
N MET A 80 -7.48 -0.51 -5.79
CA MET A 80 -7.03 -0.70 -4.41
C MET A 80 -7.31 -2.12 -3.89
N ASP A 81 -8.40 -2.74 -4.33
CA ASP A 81 -8.73 -4.13 -4.04
C ASP A 81 -7.66 -5.07 -4.60
N GLU A 82 -7.25 -4.83 -5.85
CA GLU A 82 -6.19 -5.59 -6.53
C GLU A 82 -4.82 -5.40 -5.85
N LEU A 83 -4.46 -4.17 -5.49
CA LEU A 83 -3.23 -3.91 -4.72
C LEU A 83 -3.25 -4.67 -3.39
N HIS A 84 -4.36 -4.60 -2.65
CA HIS A 84 -4.47 -5.27 -1.36
C HIS A 84 -4.38 -6.80 -1.50
N ALA A 85 -5.02 -7.37 -2.53
CA ALA A 85 -4.91 -8.80 -2.85
C ALA A 85 -3.48 -9.20 -3.19
N THR A 86 -2.79 -8.41 -4.01
CA THR A 86 -1.38 -8.60 -4.38
C THR A 86 -0.47 -8.59 -3.15
N LEU A 87 -0.66 -7.62 -2.24
CA LEU A 87 0.11 -7.54 -1.00
C LEU A 87 -0.16 -8.73 -0.07
N ARG A 88 -1.39 -9.22 0.00
CA ARG A 88 -1.72 -10.43 0.78
C ARG A 88 -1.08 -11.68 0.19
N ALA A 89 -1.08 -11.83 -1.13
CA ALA A 89 -0.40 -12.92 -1.82
C ALA A 89 1.11 -12.86 -1.55
N TYR A 90 1.72 -11.68 -1.71
CA TYR A 90 3.14 -11.46 -1.44
C TYR A 90 3.55 -11.80 0.01
N VAL A 91 2.72 -11.45 1.00
CA VAL A 91 2.94 -11.85 2.40
C VAL A 91 2.96 -13.37 2.55
N SER A 92 2.09 -14.07 1.82
CA SER A 92 1.93 -15.53 1.89
C SER A 92 3.03 -16.28 1.11
N CYS A 93 3.58 -15.71 0.04
CA CYS A 93 4.58 -16.35 -0.81
C CYS A 93 6.00 -16.43 -0.20
N TRP A 94 6.29 -15.65 0.84
CA TRP A 94 7.65 -15.46 1.33
C TRP A 94 7.74 -15.80 2.82
N SER A 95 8.15 -17.04 3.13
CA SER A 95 8.42 -17.45 4.50
C SER A 95 9.72 -16.80 5.02
N ALA A 96 9.93 -16.84 6.34
CA ALA A 96 11.20 -16.39 6.92
C ALA A 96 12.40 -17.22 6.41
N GLY A 97 12.20 -18.51 6.18
CA GLY A 97 13.22 -19.41 5.61
C GLY A 97 13.56 -19.06 4.17
N ASP A 98 12.56 -18.79 3.34
CA ASP A 98 12.76 -18.40 1.93
C ASP A 98 13.52 -17.08 1.82
N ASN A 99 13.21 -16.12 2.69
CA ASN A 99 13.89 -14.82 2.69
C ASN A 99 15.39 -14.95 2.99
N ALA A 100 15.76 -15.86 3.89
CA ALA A 100 17.16 -16.09 4.24
C ALA A 100 17.88 -16.87 3.13
N ALA A 101 17.26 -17.92 2.60
CA ALA A 101 17.85 -18.77 1.57
C ALA A 101 17.97 -18.06 0.20
N ARG A 102 17.03 -17.17 -0.12
CA ARG A 102 16.90 -16.51 -1.43
C ARG A 102 16.90 -14.99 -1.30
N TRP A 103 17.79 -14.46 -0.47
CA TRP A 103 17.84 -13.03 -0.11
C TRP A 103 17.81 -12.09 -1.32
N ASN A 104 18.64 -12.33 -2.33
CA ASN A 104 18.72 -11.44 -3.49
C ASN A 104 17.41 -11.42 -4.30
N GLU A 105 16.76 -12.58 -4.46
CA GLU A 105 15.47 -12.67 -5.16
C GLU A 105 14.36 -12.01 -4.35
N TYR A 106 14.31 -12.29 -3.05
CA TYR A 106 13.39 -11.64 -2.13
C TYR A 106 13.57 -10.12 -2.16
N ARG A 107 14.82 -9.63 -2.10
CA ARG A 107 15.13 -8.20 -2.11
C ARG A 107 14.65 -7.54 -3.39
N THR A 108 14.94 -8.11 -4.55
CA THR A 108 14.48 -7.59 -5.85
C THR A 108 12.96 -7.55 -5.93
N ALA A 109 12.29 -8.64 -5.55
CA ALA A 109 10.82 -8.69 -5.53
C ALA A 109 10.21 -7.68 -4.53
N ALA A 110 10.85 -7.51 -3.36
CA ALA A 110 10.41 -6.58 -2.34
C ALA A 110 10.56 -5.13 -2.80
N VAL A 111 11.66 -4.77 -3.46
CA VAL A 111 11.89 -3.41 -3.99
C VAL A 111 10.84 -3.06 -5.04
N SER A 112 10.67 -3.91 -6.06
CA SER A 112 9.66 -3.68 -7.10
C SER A 112 8.25 -3.54 -6.52
N MET A 113 7.87 -4.42 -5.59
CA MET A 113 6.56 -4.34 -4.91
C MET A 113 6.37 -3.01 -4.15
N LEU A 114 7.41 -2.50 -3.51
CA LEU A 114 7.36 -1.24 -2.76
C LEU A 114 7.24 -0.02 -3.68
N GLU A 115 7.97 -0.02 -4.79
CA GLU A 115 7.89 1.03 -5.81
C GLU A 115 6.49 1.09 -6.43
N ASP A 116 5.95 -0.06 -6.85
CA ASP A 116 4.61 -0.18 -7.44
C ASP A 116 3.53 0.25 -6.44
N THR A 117 3.63 -0.22 -5.19
CA THR A 117 2.70 0.18 -4.12
C THR A 117 2.74 1.70 -3.91
N GLY A 118 3.94 2.29 -3.81
CA GLY A 118 4.11 3.72 -3.60
C GLY A 118 3.55 4.55 -4.77
N ALA A 119 3.81 4.13 -6.01
CA ALA A 119 3.31 4.80 -7.20
C ALA A 119 1.77 4.77 -7.27
N LEU A 120 1.18 3.60 -7.00
CA LEU A 120 -0.25 3.39 -7.04
C LEU A 120 -0.98 4.15 -5.92
N VAL A 121 -0.46 4.17 -4.69
CA VAL A 121 -1.03 4.94 -3.57
C VAL A 121 -0.96 6.44 -3.84
N ARG A 122 0.14 6.96 -4.40
CA ARG A 122 0.23 8.38 -4.79
C ARG A 122 -0.80 8.74 -5.85
N ARG A 123 -0.92 7.94 -6.91
CA ARG A 123 -1.94 8.13 -7.97
C ARG A 123 -3.36 8.11 -7.38
N ALA A 124 -3.64 7.12 -6.53
CA ALA A 124 -4.93 6.94 -5.89
C ALA A 124 -5.30 8.11 -4.99
N THR A 125 -4.32 8.67 -4.27
CA THR A 125 -4.50 9.85 -3.42
C THR A 125 -4.92 11.05 -4.26
N THR A 126 -4.18 11.34 -5.35
CA THR A 126 -4.50 12.45 -6.26
C THR A 126 -5.90 12.29 -6.87
N GLU A 127 -6.25 11.10 -7.35
CA GLU A 127 -7.56 10.86 -7.95
C GLU A 127 -8.68 10.95 -6.91
N ALA A 128 -8.49 10.40 -5.70
CA ALA A 128 -9.46 10.51 -4.63
C ALA A 128 -9.71 11.97 -4.22
N GLN A 129 -8.67 12.80 -4.12
CA GLN A 129 -8.82 14.24 -3.87
C GLN A 129 -9.64 14.92 -4.96
N ARG A 130 -9.39 14.58 -6.24
CA ARG A 130 -10.18 15.10 -7.37
C ARG A 130 -11.65 14.72 -7.26
N LEU A 131 -11.93 13.49 -6.87
CA LEU A 131 -13.29 12.96 -6.75
C LEU A 131 -14.04 13.52 -5.55
N MET A 132 -13.38 13.74 -4.41
CA MET A 132 -14.00 14.32 -3.20
C MET A 132 -14.42 15.80 -3.35
N ARG A 133 -13.89 16.50 -4.36
CA ARG A 133 -14.19 17.91 -4.64
C ARG A 133 -15.32 18.12 -5.64
N ARG A 134 -15.80 17.04 -6.27
CA ARG A 134 -16.92 17.04 -7.20
C ARG A 134 -18.23 16.80 -6.45
#